data_AF-A0A970D3F3-F1
#
_entry.id   AF-A0A970D3F3-F1
#
_cell.length_a   1.000
_cell.length_b   1.000
_cell.length_c   1.000
_cell.angle_alpha   90.00
_cell.angle_beta   90.00
_cell.angle_gamma   90.00
#
_symmetry.space_group_name_H-M   'P 1'
#
loop_
_entity.id
_entity.type
_entity.pdbx_description
1 polymer ?
#
loop_
_entity_poly.entity_id
_entity_poly.type
_entity_poly.pdbx_seq_one_letter_code
_entity_poly.pdbx_strand_id
1 'polypeptide(L)'
;MGELESRTEHIKALAEDLLDDIELNKLSTENLLLKAARLARFIDAPEIREWLNYELRGYEKTPVGIKYMGLTGRWIDKEKGIGYWWPLAQIEAYIDATRLELATLRTPDVSCSVSSANPSQYVPTPNLTTAITMVSNKAAALSVRLQQLGGIRSKTLSLLHNMVTSVYYEILFSGLAESIFESFKKEIDALLATRCGPILEQVPAVSARLAEGDREAVSQALNTCRRIIDSFADEVFPPSDTPLDLGDGKTLNLGASNHLNRIYAYVHNYCSSNSRKKAIRHSLRNLYERVSAGVHADVTPEEARTLFIKTYVLLGEIILLSHEKTDSEKPSGSPR
;
A
#
# COMPACT_ATOMS: atom_id res chain seq x y z
N MET A 1 -7.97 -1.12 19.86
CA MET A 1 -7.52 -2.06 18.81
C MET A 1 -8.66 -2.36 17.85
N GLY A 2 -9.80 -2.90 18.33
CA GLY A 2 -10.94 -3.24 17.45
C GLY A 2 -11.59 -2.10 16.63
N GLU A 3 -11.53 -0.84 17.07
CA GLU A 3 -12.08 0.28 16.28
C GLU A 3 -11.17 0.69 15.10
N LEU A 4 -9.86 0.51 15.24
CA LEU A 4 -8.89 0.77 14.16
C LEU A 4 -8.94 -0.34 13.10
N GLU A 5 -9.01 -1.60 13.54
CA GLU A 5 -9.19 -2.76 12.66
C GLU A 5 -10.49 -2.66 11.87
N SER A 6 -11.60 -2.32 12.55
CA SER A 6 -12.90 -2.10 11.89
C SER A 6 -12.85 -0.98 10.84
N ARG A 7 -12.08 0.08 11.09
CA ARG A 7 -11.88 1.16 10.13
C ARG A 7 -11.08 0.70 8.92
N THR A 8 -9.96 0.01 9.11
CA THR A 8 -9.10 -0.48 8.01
C THR A 8 -9.85 -1.48 7.12
N GLU A 9 -10.60 -2.41 7.72
CA GLU A 9 -11.48 -3.33 6.98
C GLU A 9 -12.55 -2.58 6.19
N HIS A 10 -13.17 -1.54 6.77
CA HIS A 10 -14.16 -0.74 6.07
C HIS A 10 -13.55 0.00 4.85
N ILE A 11 -12.35 0.56 5.00
CA ILE A 11 -11.67 1.26 3.90
C ILE A 11 -11.30 0.27 2.80
N LYS A 12 -10.80 -0.93 3.16
CA LYS A 12 -10.51 -2.00 2.19
C LYS A 12 -11.74 -2.39 1.40
N ALA A 13 -12.85 -2.71 2.09
CA ALA A 13 -14.09 -3.10 1.44
C ALA A 13 -14.65 -2.01 0.52
N LEU A 14 -14.55 -0.73 0.93
CA LEU A 14 -14.97 0.39 0.10
C LEU A 14 -14.07 0.57 -1.14
N ALA A 15 -12.75 0.37 -1.01
CA ALA A 15 -11.83 0.45 -2.14
C ALA A 15 -12.03 -0.70 -3.13
N GLU A 16 -12.25 -1.92 -2.63
CA GLU A 16 -12.56 -3.10 -3.44
C GLU A 16 -13.87 -2.92 -4.22
N ASP A 17 -14.96 -2.54 -3.54
CA ASP A 17 -16.26 -2.24 -4.18
C ASP A 17 -16.14 -1.15 -5.26
N LEU A 18 -15.36 -0.10 -4.99
CA LEU A 18 -15.14 0.98 -5.95
C LEU A 18 -14.29 0.57 -7.15
N LEU A 19 -13.28 -0.29 -6.97
CA LEU A 19 -12.51 -0.87 -8.09
C LEU A 19 -13.42 -1.69 -8.99
N ASP A 20 -14.21 -2.56 -8.38
CA ASP A 20 -15.24 -3.37 -9.03
C ASP A 20 -16.21 -2.52 -9.86
N ASP A 21 -16.69 -1.41 -9.29
CA ASP A 21 -17.60 -0.50 -9.99
C ASP A 21 -16.95 0.19 -11.19
N ILE A 22 -15.67 0.54 -11.09
CA ILE A 22 -14.91 1.18 -12.17
C ILE A 22 -14.61 0.17 -13.29
N GLU A 23 -14.10 -1.01 -12.95
CA GLU A 23 -13.63 -2.02 -13.91
C GLU A 23 -14.78 -2.70 -14.65
N LEU A 24 -15.88 -2.95 -13.95
CA LEU A 24 -17.08 -3.56 -14.51
C LEU A 24 -18.08 -2.50 -15.01
N ASN A 25 -17.74 -1.20 -14.87
CA ASN A 25 -18.57 -0.07 -15.27
C ASN A 25 -20.01 -0.16 -14.74
N LYS A 26 -20.15 -0.52 -13.45
CA LYS A 26 -21.45 -0.76 -12.78
C LYS A 26 -22.21 0.52 -12.46
N LEU A 27 -21.49 1.62 -12.19
CA LEU A 27 -22.05 2.89 -11.74
C LEU A 27 -21.79 4.04 -12.73
N SER A 28 -22.64 5.06 -12.67
CA SER A 28 -22.39 6.32 -13.35
C SER A 28 -21.15 7.01 -12.79
N THR A 29 -20.50 7.82 -13.62
CA THR A 29 -19.25 8.48 -13.25
C THR A 29 -19.41 9.46 -12.08
N GLU A 30 -20.57 10.10 -11.93
CA GLU A 30 -20.88 10.92 -10.74
C GLU A 30 -20.91 10.07 -9.45
N ASN A 31 -21.55 8.91 -9.48
CA ASN A 31 -21.58 8.00 -8.33
C ASN A 31 -20.19 7.47 -7.98
N LEU A 32 -19.36 7.18 -8.99
CA LEU A 32 -17.96 6.82 -8.80
C LEU A 32 -17.18 7.94 -8.10
N LEU A 33 -17.34 9.19 -8.53
CA LEU A 33 -16.70 10.35 -7.90
C LEU A 33 -17.16 10.56 -6.45
N LEU A 34 -18.45 10.35 -6.15
CA LEU A 34 -18.97 10.47 -4.78
C LEU A 34 -18.44 9.36 -3.87
N LYS A 35 -18.40 8.10 -4.35
CA LYS A 35 -17.78 6.98 -3.63
C LYS A 35 -16.28 7.23 -3.41
N ALA A 36 -15.58 7.72 -4.42
CA ALA A 36 -14.19 8.12 -4.34
C ALA A 36 -13.95 9.24 -3.32
N ALA A 37 -14.82 10.26 -3.27
CA ALA A 37 -14.73 11.33 -2.29
C ALA A 37 -14.97 10.81 -0.86
N ARG A 38 -15.84 9.80 -0.69
CA ARG A 38 -15.98 9.08 0.58
C ARG A 38 -14.69 8.37 0.96
N LEU A 39 -14.07 7.65 0.03
CA LEU A 39 -12.80 6.97 0.25
C LEU A 39 -11.68 7.96 0.61
N ALA A 40 -11.55 9.07 -0.13
CA ALA A 40 -10.54 10.10 0.09
C ALA A 40 -10.63 10.79 1.46
N ARG A 41 -11.81 10.80 2.11
CA ARG A 41 -11.95 11.28 3.49
C ARG A 41 -11.24 10.40 4.52
N PHE A 42 -11.00 9.12 4.22
CA PHE A 42 -10.37 8.20 5.15
C PHE A 42 -8.83 8.17 5.05
N ILE A 43 -8.25 8.51 3.89
CA ILE A 43 -6.82 8.36 3.56
C ILE A 43 -5.98 9.60 3.90
N ASP A 44 -6.62 10.68 4.38
CA ASP A 44 -5.99 11.98 4.66
C ASP A 44 -5.13 12.54 3.49
N ALA A 45 -5.67 12.48 2.28
CA ALA A 45 -5.04 13.06 1.09
C ALA A 45 -5.74 14.39 0.71
N PRO A 46 -5.28 15.57 1.19
CA PRO A 46 -5.94 16.85 0.93
C PRO A 46 -6.01 17.21 -0.54
N GLU A 47 -4.92 16.99 -1.30
CA GLU A 47 -4.87 17.28 -2.73
C GLU A 47 -5.92 16.48 -3.53
N ILE A 48 -6.07 15.20 -3.21
CA ILE A 48 -7.04 14.31 -3.87
C ILE A 48 -8.47 14.74 -3.58
N ARG A 49 -8.76 15.10 -2.32
CA ARG A 49 -10.08 15.63 -1.94
C ARG A 49 -10.40 16.91 -2.70
N GLU A 50 -9.42 17.79 -2.86
CA GLU A 50 -9.56 19.03 -3.62
C GLU A 50 -9.82 18.75 -5.11
N TRP A 51 -9.05 17.85 -5.73
CA TRP A 51 -9.30 17.42 -7.10
C TRP A 51 -10.69 16.81 -7.31
N LEU A 52 -11.12 15.89 -6.45
CA LEU A 52 -12.45 15.28 -6.55
C LEU A 52 -13.56 16.31 -6.40
N ASN A 53 -13.37 17.34 -5.57
CA ASN A 53 -14.30 18.47 -5.49
C ASN A 53 -14.37 19.25 -6.80
N TYR A 54 -13.24 19.46 -7.50
CA TYR A 54 -13.25 20.08 -8.82
C TYR A 54 -13.96 19.24 -9.87
N GLU A 55 -13.84 17.91 -9.81
CA GLU A 55 -14.57 17.02 -10.72
C GLU A 55 -16.09 17.05 -10.49
N LEU A 56 -16.52 17.31 -9.26
CA LEU A 56 -17.94 17.45 -8.88
C LEU A 56 -18.51 18.85 -9.15
N ARG A 57 -17.73 19.91 -8.92
CA ARG A 57 -18.23 21.31 -8.91
C ARG A 57 -17.71 22.18 -10.05
N GLY A 58 -16.66 21.75 -10.73
CA GLY A 58 -15.93 22.53 -11.71
C GLY A 58 -14.60 23.04 -11.17
N TYR A 59 -13.69 23.35 -12.07
CA TYR A 59 -12.30 23.72 -11.79
C TYR A 59 -12.14 25.21 -11.51
N GLU A 60 -11.21 25.52 -10.61
CA GLU A 60 -10.75 26.89 -10.33
C GLU A 60 -9.25 27.05 -10.62
N LYS A 61 -8.79 28.30 -10.70
CA LYS A 61 -7.37 28.65 -10.98
C LYS A 61 -6.47 28.49 -9.75
N THR A 62 -6.57 27.37 -9.06
CA THR A 62 -5.66 26.99 -7.97
C THR A 62 -4.50 26.15 -8.51
N PRO A 63 -3.39 25.99 -7.76
CA PRO A 63 -2.29 25.12 -8.16
C PRO A 63 -2.76 23.68 -8.44
N VAL A 64 -3.64 23.14 -7.59
CA VAL A 64 -4.23 21.80 -7.76
C VAL A 64 -5.15 21.77 -8.99
N GLY A 65 -6.03 22.75 -9.16
CA GLY A 65 -6.92 22.82 -10.31
C GLY A 65 -6.15 22.84 -11.64
N ILE A 66 -5.11 23.67 -11.75
CA ILE A 66 -4.26 23.76 -12.95
C ILE A 66 -3.51 22.45 -13.21
N LYS A 67 -2.99 21.80 -12.16
CA LYS A 67 -2.31 20.50 -12.25
C LYS A 67 -3.24 19.44 -12.83
N TYR A 68 -4.43 19.26 -12.24
CA TYR A 68 -5.37 18.23 -12.66
C TYR A 68 -6.06 18.54 -13.99
N MET A 69 -6.19 19.82 -14.38
CA MET A 69 -6.55 20.18 -15.76
C MET A 69 -5.52 19.69 -16.78
N GLY A 70 -4.24 19.72 -16.43
CA GLY A 70 -3.16 19.14 -17.24
C GLY A 70 -3.30 17.62 -17.36
N LEU A 71 -3.40 16.93 -16.22
CA LEU A 71 -3.47 15.47 -16.16
C LEU A 71 -4.69 14.90 -16.89
N THR A 72 -5.84 15.55 -16.76
CA THR A 72 -7.08 15.15 -17.42
C THR A 72 -7.17 15.60 -18.89
N GLY A 73 -6.22 16.41 -19.38
CA GLY A 73 -6.21 16.86 -20.77
C GLY A 73 -7.29 17.89 -21.11
N ARG A 74 -7.69 18.72 -20.14
CA ARG A 74 -8.75 19.72 -20.30
C ARG A 74 -8.33 20.98 -21.05
N TRP A 75 -7.03 21.20 -21.25
CA TRP A 75 -6.51 22.39 -21.95
C TRP A 75 -6.77 22.32 -23.45
N ILE A 76 -7.26 23.42 -24.02
CA ILE A 76 -7.29 23.67 -25.46
C ILE A 76 -6.10 24.54 -25.85
N ASP A 77 -5.89 25.63 -25.11
CA ASP A 77 -4.75 26.53 -25.24
C ASP A 77 -4.32 26.93 -23.82
N LYS A 78 -3.21 26.32 -23.35
CA LYS A 78 -2.72 26.51 -21.99
C LYS A 78 -2.16 27.92 -21.77
N GLU A 79 -1.56 28.53 -22.79
CA GLU A 79 -0.97 29.87 -22.70
C GLU A 79 -2.05 30.94 -22.56
N LYS A 80 -3.18 30.77 -23.26
CA LYS A 80 -4.33 31.68 -23.17
C LYS A 80 -5.30 31.34 -22.02
N GLY A 81 -5.04 30.28 -21.26
CA GLY A 81 -5.92 29.84 -20.17
C GLY A 81 -7.27 29.30 -20.65
N ILE A 82 -7.35 28.82 -21.89
CA ILE A 82 -8.57 28.30 -22.51
C ILE A 82 -8.61 26.78 -22.34
N GLY A 83 -9.65 26.29 -21.69
CA GLY A 83 -9.84 24.86 -21.44
C GLY A 83 -11.24 24.55 -20.92
N TYR A 84 -11.50 23.28 -20.66
CA TYR A 84 -12.76 22.78 -20.12
C TYR A 84 -12.74 22.80 -18.58
N TRP A 85 -13.27 23.88 -18.00
CA TRP A 85 -13.35 24.11 -16.55
C TRP A 85 -14.56 23.44 -15.88
N TRP A 86 -15.41 22.77 -16.66
CA TRP A 86 -16.67 22.21 -16.19
C TRP A 86 -16.47 20.92 -15.36
N PRO A 87 -17.38 20.62 -14.43
CA PRO A 87 -17.40 19.31 -13.76
C PRO A 87 -17.60 18.17 -14.75
N LEU A 88 -17.21 16.96 -14.36
CA LEU A 88 -17.28 15.80 -15.23
C LEU A 88 -18.71 15.46 -15.67
N ALA A 89 -19.70 15.63 -14.78
CA ALA A 89 -21.11 15.41 -15.10
C ALA A 89 -21.58 16.28 -16.28
N GLN A 90 -21.12 17.55 -16.33
CA GLN A 90 -21.44 18.44 -17.45
C GLN A 90 -20.73 18.02 -18.74
N ILE A 91 -19.50 17.50 -18.65
CA ILE A 91 -18.80 16.94 -19.81
C ILE A 91 -19.53 15.72 -20.36
N GLU A 92 -20.01 14.82 -19.49
CA GLU A 92 -20.80 13.65 -19.91
C GLU A 92 -22.12 14.04 -20.57
N ALA A 93 -22.87 14.96 -19.95
CA ALA A 93 -24.09 15.48 -20.56
C ALA A 93 -23.82 16.10 -21.95
N TYR A 94 -22.69 16.78 -22.11
CA TYR A 94 -22.29 17.35 -23.39
C TYR A 94 -21.87 16.28 -24.41
N ILE A 95 -21.18 15.23 -23.98
CA ILE A 95 -20.84 14.06 -24.81
C ILE A 95 -22.12 13.43 -25.36
N ASP A 96 -23.13 13.21 -24.51
CA ASP A 96 -24.37 12.56 -24.91
C ASP A 96 -25.22 13.45 -25.84
N ALA A 97 -25.30 14.74 -25.54
CA ALA A 97 -25.93 15.72 -26.43
C ALA A 97 -25.24 15.76 -27.81
N THR A 98 -23.90 15.74 -27.83
CA THR A 98 -23.11 15.74 -29.08
C THR A 98 -23.32 14.46 -29.88
N ARG A 99 -23.41 13.30 -29.22
CA ARG A 99 -23.71 12.02 -29.87
C ARG A 99 -25.09 12.02 -30.50
N LEU A 100 -26.09 12.54 -29.79
CA LEU A 100 -27.46 12.66 -30.32
C LEU A 100 -27.50 13.61 -31.52
N GLU A 101 -26.84 14.76 -31.43
CA GLU A 101 -26.77 15.72 -32.53
C GLU A 101 -26.12 15.08 -33.77
N LEU A 102 -24.98 14.39 -33.59
CA LEU A 102 -24.28 13.70 -34.67
C LEU A 102 -25.17 12.64 -35.33
N ALA A 103 -25.97 11.91 -34.55
CA ALA A 103 -26.92 10.92 -35.08
C ALA A 103 -28.09 11.54 -35.86
N THR A 104 -28.48 12.77 -35.54
CA THR A 104 -29.54 13.49 -36.25
C THR A 104 -29.08 14.19 -37.52
N LEU A 105 -27.77 14.37 -37.71
CA LEU A 105 -27.22 14.98 -38.94
C LEU A 105 -27.49 14.07 -40.14
N ARG A 106 -28.48 14.46 -40.95
CA ARG A 106 -28.79 13.82 -42.23
C ARG A 106 -28.28 14.68 -43.38
N THR A 107 -27.70 14.06 -44.39
CA THR A 107 -27.52 14.71 -45.70
C THR A 107 -28.90 14.98 -46.29
N PRO A 108 -29.19 16.20 -46.78
CA PRO A 108 -30.48 16.49 -47.42
C PRO A 108 -30.71 15.56 -48.60
N ASP A 109 -31.85 14.84 -48.61
CA ASP A 109 -32.34 14.16 -49.81
C ASP A 109 -33.02 15.20 -50.70
N VAL A 110 -32.41 15.49 -51.84
CA VAL A 110 -33.00 16.36 -52.88
C VAL A 110 -33.14 15.59 -54.17
N SER A 111 -34.02 14.59 -54.16
CA SER A 111 -34.67 14.06 -55.37
C SER A 111 -35.71 15.05 -55.97
N CYS A 112 -35.46 16.36 -55.90
CA CYS A 112 -36.37 17.34 -56.48
C CYS A 112 -36.21 17.38 -58.01
N SER A 113 -37.09 16.67 -58.74
CA SER A 113 -37.30 16.93 -60.16
C SER A 113 -38.02 18.28 -60.31
N VAL A 114 -37.26 19.37 -60.36
CA VAL A 114 -37.84 20.70 -60.59
C VAL A 114 -38.19 20.82 -62.07
N SER A 115 -39.35 20.29 -62.47
CA SER A 115 -39.89 20.50 -63.82
C SER A 115 -40.78 21.74 -63.81
N SER A 116 -40.25 22.84 -64.33
CA SER A 116 -41.05 24.03 -64.68
C SER A 116 -41.71 23.82 -66.04
N ALA A 117 -43.01 24.09 -66.15
CA ALA A 117 -43.72 24.13 -67.44
C ALA A 117 -43.46 25.44 -68.22
N ASN A 118 -42.77 26.42 -67.62
CA ASN A 118 -42.39 27.68 -68.26
C ASN A 118 -40.90 27.63 -68.69
N PRO A 119 -40.59 27.67 -70.01
CA PRO A 119 -39.23 27.61 -70.54
C PRO A 119 -38.31 28.76 -70.10
N SER A 120 -38.87 29.85 -69.57
CA SER A 120 -38.12 31.05 -69.17
C SER A 120 -38.03 31.26 -67.66
N GLN A 121 -38.56 30.33 -66.86
CA GLN A 121 -38.55 30.45 -65.39
C GLN A 121 -37.26 29.86 -64.81
N TYR A 122 -36.41 30.72 -64.24
CA TYR A 122 -35.28 30.30 -63.41
C TYR A 122 -35.76 29.91 -62.03
N VAL A 123 -35.63 28.63 -61.67
CA VAL A 123 -35.83 28.15 -60.29
C VAL A 123 -34.44 27.96 -59.68
N PRO A 124 -34.08 28.69 -58.60
CA PRO A 124 -32.81 28.48 -57.94
C PRO A 124 -32.76 27.04 -57.42
N THR A 125 -31.86 26.22 -57.98
CA THR A 125 -31.57 24.91 -57.40
C THR A 125 -30.75 25.12 -56.13
N PRO A 126 -31.15 24.54 -54.99
CA PRO A 126 -30.32 24.60 -53.80
C PRO A 126 -28.95 24.00 -54.12
N ASN A 127 -27.87 24.73 -53.81
CA ASN A 127 -26.50 24.28 -54.07
C ASN A 127 -26.19 23.08 -53.15
N LEU A 128 -26.48 21.89 -53.66
CA LEU A 128 -26.34 20.61 -52.97
C LEU A 128 -24.93 20.42 -52.42
N THR A 129 -23.92 20.83 -53.19
CA THR A 129 -22.51 20.77 -52.77
C THR A 129 -22.29 21.60 -51.51
N THR A 130 -22.81 22.82 -51.44
CA THR A 130 -22.69 23.67 -50.24
C THR A 130 -23.39 23.06 -49.04
N ALA A 131 -24.60 22.52 -49.21
CA ALA A 131 -25.34 21.87 -48.13
C ALA A 131 -24.63 20.61 -47.59
N ILE A 132 -24.09 19.77 -48.49
CA ILE A 132 -23.29 18.60 -48.14
C ILE A 132 -22.00 19.02 -47.41
N THR A 133 -21.28 20.02 -47.93
CA THR A 133 -20.05 20.52 -47.28
C THR A 133 -20.34 21.08 -45.89
N MET A 134 -21.46 21.79 -45.68
CA MET A 134 -21.84 22.30 -44.36
C MET A 134 -22.12 21.17 -43.37
N VAL A 135 -22.89 20.14 -43.77
CA VAL A 135 -23.19 18.98 -42.91
C VAL A 135 -21.91 18.22 -42.58
N SER A 136 -21.04 17.95 -43.57
CA SER A 136 -19.77 17.26 -43.38
C SER A 136 -18.82 18.03 -42.46
N ASN A 137 -18.68 19.34 -42.63
CA ASN A 137 -17.84 20.18 -41.76
C ASN A 137 -18.37 20.20 -40.32
N LYS A 138 -19.69 20.27 -40.14
CA LYS A 138 -20.32 20.20 -38.82
C LYS A 138 -20.08 18.84 -38.17
N ALA A 139 -20.28 17.73 -38.90
CA ALA A 139 -20.03 16.38 -38.40
C ALA A 139 -18.56 16.16 -38.01
N ALA A 140 -17.62 16.68 -38.79
CA ALA A 140 -16.19 16.63 -38.48
C ALA A 140 -15.87 17.42 -37.18
N ALA A 141 -16.40 18.63 -37.03
CA ALA A 141 -16.19 19.45 -35.83
C ALA A 141 -16.76 18.79 -34.57
N LEU A 142 -17.96 18.20 -34.65
CA LEU A 142 -18.58 17.46 -33.54
C LEU A 142 -17.75 16.22 -33.17
N SER A 143 -17.24 15.47 -34.15
CA SER A 143 -16.40 14.29 -33.93
C SER A 143 -15.10 14.64 -33.18
N VAL A 144 -14.42 15.71 -33.58
CA VAL A 144 -13.20 16.18 -32.90
C VAL A 144 -13.50 16.57 -31.44
N ARG A 145 -14.62 17.26 -31.22
CA ARG A 145 -15.04 17.65 -29.86
C ARG A 145 -15.38 16.42 -29.01
N LEU A 146 -16.09 15.44 -29.58
CA LEU A 146 -16.43 14.20 -28.91
C LEU A 146 -15.18 13.41 -28.51
N GLN A 147 -14.18 13.35 -29.39
CA GLN A 147 -12.89 12.71 -29.08
C GLN A 147 -12.19 13.41 -27.90
N GLN A 148 -12.15 14.74 -27.89
CA GLN A 148 -11.51 15.51 -26.82
C GLN A 148 -12.21 15.29 -25.47
N LEU A 149 -13.54 15.40 -25.43
CA LEU A 149 -14.32 15.23 -24.21
C LEU A 149 -14.30 13.78 -23.71
N GLY A 150 -14.40 12.81 -24.62
CA GLY A 150 -14.22 11.39 -24.29
C GLY A 150 -12.83 11.09 -23.73
N GLY A 151 -11.81 11.78 -24.24
CA GLY A 151 -10.45 11.73 -23.70
C GLY A 151 -10.35 12.25 -22.27
N ILE A 152 -11.02 13.36 -21.95
CA ILE A 152 -11.08 13.90 -20.58
C ILE A 152 -11.75 12.90 -19.64
N ARG A 153 -12.90 12.34 -20.04
CA ARG A 153 -13.61 11.31 -19.27
C ARG A 153 -12.72 10.11 -18.98
N SER A 154 -12.09 9.55 -20.02
CA SER A 154 -11.21 8.38 -19.90
C SER A 154 -10.02 8.64 -18.97
N LYS A 155 -9.33 9.78 -19.14
CA LYS A 155 -8.20 10.16 -18.27
C LYS A 155 -8.64 10.35 -16.82
N THR A 156 -9.82 10.93 -16.59
CA THR A 156 -10.34 11.13 -15.24
C THR A 156 -10.64 9.79 -14.55
N LEU A 157 -11.28 8.86 -15.26
CA LEU A 157 -11.52 7.50 -14.76
C LEU A 157 -10.21 6.74 -14.53
N SER A 158 -9.20 6.91 -15.37
CA SER A 158 -7.88 6.31 -15.17
C SER A 158 -7.17 6.86 -13.93
N LEU A 159 -7.22 8.18 -13.69
CA LEU A 159 -6.68 8.78 -12.47
C LEU A 159 -7.43 8.26 -11.23
N LEU A 160 -8.75 8.13 -11.33
CA LEU A 160 -9.57 7.60 -10.26
C LEU A 160 -9.20 6.13 -9.97
N HIS A 161 -9.11 5.29 -11.00
CA HIS A 161 -8.69 3.89 -10.87
C HIS A 161 -7.31 3.78 -10.22
N ASN A 162 -6.33 4.54 -10.68
CA ASN A 162 -4.97 4.54 -10.12
C ASN A 162 -4.96 4.91 -8.63
N MET A 163 -5.74 5.92 -8.25
CA MET A 163 -5.89 6.34 -6.86
C MET A 163 -6.52 5.23 -6.00
N VAL A 164 -7.63 4.64 -6.43
CA VAL A 164 -8.29 3.58 -5.65
C VAL A 164 -7.39 2.35 -5.54
N THR A 165 -6.70 2.01 -6.63
CA THR A 165 -5.74 0.91 -6.69
C THR A 165 -4.59 1.10 -5.71
N SER A 166 -4.00 2.30 -5.64
CA SER A 166 -2.91 2.57 -4.70
C SER A 166 -3.35 2.37 -3.25
N VAL A 167 -4.53 2.90 -2.90
CA VAL A 167 -5.12 2.76 -1.56
C VAL A 167 -5.39 1.29 -1.22
N TYR A 168 -5.99 0.56 -2.15
CA TYR A 168 -6.31 -0.84 -1.95
C TYR A 168 -5.06 -1.66 -1.66
N TYR A 169 -4.00 -1.50 -2.47
CA TYR A 169 -2.76 -2.22 -2.25
C TYR A 169 -2.01 -1.77 -1.00
N GLU A 170 -1.99 -0.47 -0.67
CA GLU A 170 -1.39 0.03 0.58
C GLU A 170 -2.01 -0.64 1.80
N ILE A 171 -3.34 -0.76 1.84
CA ILE A 171 -4.05 -1.42 2.94
C ILE A 171 -3.82 -2.93 2.92
N LEU A 172 -3.85 -3.55 1.75
CA LEU A 172 -3.64 -5.00 1.61
C LEU A 172 -2.23 -5.40 2.05
N PHE A 173 -1.20 -4.64 1.66
CA PHE A 173 0.18 -4.88 2.09
C PHE A 173 0.37 -4.60 3.58
N SER A 174 -0.23 -3.53 4.11
CA SER A 174 -0.20 -3.24 5.55
C SER A 174 -0.80 -4.39 6.36
N GLY A 175 -1.99 -4.86 5.98
CA GLY A 175 -2.66 -5.97 6.65
C GLY A 175 -1.90 -7.29 6.54
N LEU A 176 -1.27 -7.57 5.38
CA LEU A 176 -0.44 -8.75 5.21
C LEU A 176 0.79 -8.71 6.13
N ALA A 177 1.52 -7.60 6.15
CA ALA A 177 2.71 -7.45 6.98
C ALA A 177 2.37 -7.52 8.47
N GLU A 178 1.29 -6.85 8.88
CA GLU A 178 0.78 -6.88 10.25
C GLU A 178 0.36 -8.30 10.67
N SER A 179 -0.39 -9.02 9.82
CA SER A 179 -0.82 -10.40 10.12
C SER A 179 0.34 -11.39 10.24
N ILE A 180 1.36 -11.29 9.39
CA ILE A 180 2.55 -12.15 9.47
C ILE A 180 3.29 -11.87 10.78
N PHE A 181 3.50 -10.59 11.09
CA PHE A 181 4.20 -10.20 12.31
C PHE A 181 3.40 -10.58 13.57
N GLU A 182 2.08 -10.38 13.57
CA GLU A 182 1.22 -10.71 14.70
C GLU A 182 1.12 -12.22 14.92
N SER A 183 1.01 -13.01 13.84
CA SER A 183 1.06 -14.48 13.92
C SER A 183 2.38 -14.95 14.51
N PHE A 184 3.50 -14.44 13.98
CA PHE A 184 4.84 -14.79 14.46
C PHE A 184 5.05 -14.36 15.92
N LYS A 185 4.62 -13.15 16.27
CA LYS A 185 4.65 -12.62 17.63
C LYS A 185 3.83 -13.50 18.59
N LYS A 186 2.61 -13.88 18.22
CA LYS A 186 1.74 -14.72 19.05
C LYS A 186 2.36 -16.09 19.33
N GLU A 187 2.99 -16.69 18.32
CA GLU A 187 3.71 -17.96 18.46
C GLU A 187 4.92 -17.81 19.39
N ILE A 188 5.73 -16.76 19.20
CA ILE A 188 6.89 -16.48 20.04
C ILE A 188 6.48 -16.16 21.48
N ASP A 189 5.48 -15.30 21.68
CA ASP A 189 5.00 -14.90 23.01
C ASP A 189 4.50 -16.13 23.78
N ALA A 190 3.83 -17.08 23.14
CA ALA A 190 3.42 -18.34 23.78
C ALA A 190 4.62 -19.20 24.22
N LEU A 191 5.64 -19.31 23.36
CA LEU A 191 6.86 -20.06 23.67
C LEU A 191 7.69 -19.38 24.77
N LEU A 192 7.84 -18.05 24.70
CA LEU A 192 8.54 -17.25 25.70
C LEU A 192 7.79 -17.24 27.03
N ALA A 193 6.45 -17.20 27.05
CA ALA A 193 5.68 -17.24 28.30
C ALA A 193 5.90 -18.55 29.05
N THR A 194 6.10 -19.65 28.32
CA THR A 194 6.29 -20.98 28.91
C THR A 194 7.68 -21.16 29.53
N ARG A 195 8.71 -20.56 28.92
CA ARG A 195 10.13 -20.83 29.28
C ARG A 195 10.91 -19.62 29.79
N CYS A 196 10.40 -18.41 29.56
CA CYS A 196 11.14 -17.16 29.69
C CYS A 196 10.21 -15.99 30.12
N GLY A 197 9.26 -16.24 31.03
CA GLY A 197 8.30 -15.23 31.52
C GLY A 197 8.91 -13.87 31.91
N PRO A 198 10.05 -13.82 32.64
CA PRO A 198 10.71 -12.56 33.00
C PRO A 198 11.19 -11.69 31.82
N ILE A 199 11.31 -12.28 30.62
CA ILE A 199 11.72 -11.57 29.41
C ILE A 199 10.54 -10.77 28.84
N LEU A 200 9.34 -11.34 28.86
CA LEU A 200 8.14 -10.70 28.33
C LEU A 200 7.76 -9.46 29.15
N GLU A 201 8.02 -9.47 30.45
CA GLU A 201 7.79 -8.31 31.33
C GLU A 201 8.67 -7.10 30.97
N GLN A 202 9.82 -7.31 30.33
CA GLN A 202 10.76 -6.25 29.97
C GLN A 202 10.40 -5.57 28.63
N VAL A 203 9.63 -6.24 27.76
CA VAL A 203 9.26 -5.76 26.42
C VAL A 203 8.50 -4.41 26.47
N PRO A 204 7.46 -4.23 27.30
CA PRO A 204 6.76 -2.94 27.39
C PRO A 204 7.68 -1.79 27.85
N ALA A 205 8.60 -2.07 28.78
CA ALA A 205 9.53 -1.07 29.30
C ALA A 205 10.54 -0.60 28.23
N VAL A 206 10.97 -1.49 27.32
CA VAL A 206 11.80 -1.11 26.17
C VAL A 206 11.01 -0.23 25.20
N SER A 207 9.78 -0.64 24.89
CA SER A 207 8.92 0.09 23.96
C SER A 207 8.60 1.51 24.42
N ALA A 208 8.30 1.71 25.72
CA ALA A 208 8.03 3.02 26.30
C ALA A 208 9.24 3.96 26.16
N ARG A 209 10.44 3.49 26.51
CA ARG A 209 11.68 4.28 26.38
C ARG A 209 12.01 4.64 24.93
N LEU A 210 11.77 3.72 24.00
CA LEU A 210 11.97 3.99 22.57
C LEU A 210 10.96 5.00 21.98
N ALA A 211 9.83 5.20 22.65
CA ALA A 211 8.84 6.21 22.28
C ALA A 211 9.22 7.62 22.76
N GLU A 212 9.92 7.75 23.90
CA GLU A 212 10.46 9.02 24.42
C GLU A 212 11.52 9.60 23.49
N GLY A 213 12.39 8.73 22.93
CA GLY A 213 13.27 9.06 21.81
C GLY A 213 14.48 9.94 22.14
N ASP A 214 14.67 10.35 23.38
CA ASP A 214 15.89 11.02 23.83
C ASP A 214 17.07 10.04 23.97
N ARG A 215 18.29 10.58 24.04
CA ARG A 215 19.52 9.80 24.04
C ARG A 215 19.64 8.88 25.26
N GLU A 216 19.15 9.32 26.42
CA GLU A 216 19.22 8.53 27.65
C GLU A 216 18.23 7.37 27.59
N ALA A 217 16.99 7.65 27.18
CA ALA A 217 15.97 6.63 26.99
C ALA A 217 16.39 5.56 25.97
N VAL A 218 17.01 5.97 24.86
CA VAL A 218 17.59 5.05 23.86
C VAL A 218 18.69 4.17 24.48
N SER A 219 19.63 4.76 25.24
CA SER A 219 20.70 4.00 25.90
C SER A 219 20.15 2.97 26.90
N GLN A 220 19.17 3.38 27.71
CA GLN A 220 18.50 2.49 28.66
C GLN A 220 17.72 1.37 27.95
N ALA A 221 17.08 1.66 26.82
CA ALA A 221 16.39 0.67 26.00
C ALA A 221 17.36 -0.39 25.46
N LEU A 222 18.52 0.01 24.93
CA LEU A 222 19.55 -0.92 24.43
C LEU A 222 20.16 -1.78 25.55
N ASN A 223 20.43 -1.19 26.71
CA ASN A 223 20.87 -1.93 27.89
C ASN A 223 19.82 -2.96 28.34
N THR A 224 18.54 -2.62 28.23
CA THR A 224 17.45 -3.57 28.52
C THR A 224 17.41 -4.68 27.46
N CYS A 225 17.59 -4.39 26.16
CA CYS A 225 17.72 -5.41 25.11
C CYS A 225 18.89 -6.37 25.39
N ARG A 226 20.03 -5.88 25.89
CA ARG A 226 21.15 -6.71 26.31
C ARG A 226 20.74 -7.63 27.46
N ARG A 227 20.10 -7.09 28.50
CA ARG A 227 19.60 -7.87 29.65
C ARG A 227 18.59 -8.93 29.24
N ILE A 228 17.74 -8.64 28.25
CA ILE A 228 16.81 -9.62 27.66
C ILE A 228 17.60 -10.81 27.07
N ILE A 229 18.68 -10.57 26.32
CA ILE A 229 19.52 -11.63 25.77
C ILE A 229 20.22 -12.42 26.88
N ASP A 230 20.75 -11.73 27.89
CA ASP A 230 21.45 -12.36 29.01
C ASP A 230 20.49 -13.28 29.81
N SER A 231 19.27 -12.78 30.12
CA SER A 231 18.22 -13.54 30.80
C SER A 231 17.74 -14.72 29.97
N PHE A 232 17.61 -14.54 28.64
CA PHE A 232 17.29 -15.65 27.73
C PHE A 232 18.32 -16.77 27.82
N ALA A 233 19.61 -16.43 27.86
CA ALA A 233 20.67 -17.42 28.03
C ALA A 233 20.52 -18.20 29.34
N ASP A 234 20.20 -17.51 30.44
CA ASP A 234 20.00 -18.12 31.77
C ASP A 234 18.85 -19.12 31.79
N GLU A 235 17.73 -18.80 31.13
CA GLU A 235 16.55 -19.66 31.07
C GLU A 235 16.72 -20.86 30.13
N VAL A 236 17.26 -20.65 28.92
CA VAL A 236 17.35 -21.73 27.93
C VAL A 236 18.56 -22.65 28.14
N PHE A 237 19.61 -22.14 28.78
CA PHE A 237 20.82 -22.89 29.06
C PHE A 237 21.55 -22.34 30.30
N PRO A 238 21.20 -22.84 31.50
CA PRO A 238 21.80 -22.41 32.76
C PRO A 238 23.34 -22.52 32.77
N PRO A 239 24.05 -21.70 33.56
CA PRO A 239 25.49 -21.73 33.62
C PRO A 239 26.02 -23.06 34.15
N SER A 240 27.14 -23.51 33.61
CA SER A 240 27.80 -24.76 33.99
C SER A 240 29.32 -24.60 33.95
N ASP A 241 30.00 -25.21 34.91
CA ASP A 241 31.46 -25.28 34.98
C ASP A 241 32.04 -26.35 34.03
N THR A 242 31.18 -27.20 33.45
CA THR A 242 31.59 -28.23 32.49
C THR A 242 31.54 -27.66 31.07
N PRO A 243 32.67 -27.59 30.34
CA PRO A 243 32.67 -27.16 28.96
C PRO A 243 31.87 -28.11 28.08
N LEU A 244 31.11 -27.57 27.12
CA LEU A 244 30.43 -28.39 26.13
C LEU A 244 31.36 -28.66 24.95
N ASP A 245 31.55 -29.94 24.60
CA ASP A 245 32.21 -30.33 23.36
C ASP A 245 31.21 -30.26 22.19
N LEU A 246 31.55 -29.48 21.18
CA LEU A 246 30.76 -29.32 19.96
C LEU A 246 31.11 -30.34 18.87
N GLY A 247 32.09 -31.20 19.11
CA GLY A 247 32.74 -31.99 18.07
C GLY A 247 33.82 -31.18 17.34
N ASP A 248 34.64 -31.87 16.55
CA ASP A 248 35.78 -31.30 15.81
C ASP A 248 36.83 -30.60 16.68
N GLY A 249 36.96 -31.00 17.95
CA GLY A 249 37.94 -30.46 18.90
C GLY A 249 37.62 -29.05 19.42
N LYS A 250 36.38 -28.58 19.25
CA LYS A 250 35.94 -27.25 19.71
C LYS A 250 35.11 -27.37 20.99
N THR A 251 35.61 -26.76 22.07
CA THR A 251 34.89 -26.68 23.34
C THR A 251 34.33 -25.28 23.58
N LEU A 252 33.20 -25.19 24.29
CA LEU A 252 32.61 -23.93 24.74
C LEU A 252 32.64 -23.84 26.26
N ASN A 253 33.10 -22.70 26.77
CA ASN A 253 32.92 -22.36 28.17
C ASN A 253 31.49 -21.83 28.40
N LEU A 254 30.79 -22.44 29.36
CA LEU A 254 29.40 -22.18 29.71
C LEU A 254 29.25 -21.47 31.07
N GLY A 255 30.31 -20.83 31.56
CA GLY A 255 30.26 -20.03 32.80
C GLY A 255 29.23 -18.89 32.76
N ALA A 256 28.91 -18.34 33.93
CA ALA A 256 27.86 -17.33 34.12
C ALA A 256 27.95 -16.12 33.17
N SER A 257 29.15 -15.59 32.93
CA SER A 257 29.36 -14.45 32.03
C SER A 257 29.31 -14.78 30.54
N ASN A 258 29.28 -16.06 30.15
CA ASN A 258 29.36 -16.52 28.77
C ASN A 258 27.98 -16.70 28.11
N HIS A 259 27.08 -15.72 28.26
CA HIS A 259 25.69 -15.79 27.75
C HIS A 259 25.60 -16.20 26.28
N LEU A 260 26.43 -15.61 25.40
CA LEU A 260 26.45 -15.94 23.97
C LEU A 260 26.84 -17.40 23.68
N ASN A 261 27.78 -17.96 24.44
CA ASN A 261 28.18 -19.36 24.27
C ASN A 261 27.08 -20.31 24.73
N ARG A 262 26.35 -19.94 25.79
CA ARG A 262 25.22 -20.73 26.32
C ARG A 262 24.04 -20.77 25.34
N ILE A 263 23.70 -19.63 24.73
CA ILE A 263 22.71 -19.60 23.64
C ILE A 263 23.20 -20.42 22.44
N TYR A 264 24.48 -20.33 22.09
CA TYR A 264 25.01 -21.13 20.98
C TYR A 264 25.02 -22.64 21.29
N ALA A 265 25.29 -23.04 22.54
CA ALA A 265 25.17 -24.43 22.98
C ALA A 265 23.73 -24.95 22.83
N TYR A 266 22.74 -24.13 23.22
CA TYR A 266 21.34 -24.44 22.97
C TYR A 266 21.05 -24.63 21.48
N VAL A 267 21.44 -23.68 20.63
CA VAL A 267 21.27 -23.78 19.16
C VAL A 267 21.96 -25.02 18.59
N HIS A 268 23.13 -25.39 19.13
CA HIS A 268 23.84 -26.59 18.70
C HIS A 268 23.05 -27.88 18.97
N ASN A 269 22.36 -27.95 20.11
CA ASN A 269 21.58 -29.11 20.53
C ASN A 269 20.26 -29.28 19.79
N TYR A 270 19.66 -28.16 19.35
CA TYR A 270 18.32 -28.15 18.72
C TYR A 270 18.32 -27.95 17.22
N CYS A 271 19.41 -27.45 16.61
CA CYS A 271 19.53 -27.31 15.17
C CYS A 271 20.42 -28.41 14.58
N SER A 272 20.03 -29.04 13.48
CA SER A 272 20.88 -29.96 12.72
C SER A 272 21.69 -29.26 11.63
N SER A 273 21.15 -28.18 11.05
CA SER A 273 21.76 -27.46 9.93
C SER A 273 22.96 -26.60 10.34
N ASN A 274 24.15 -26.94 9.83
CA ASN A 274 25.37 -26.18 10.08
C ASN A 274 25.34 -24.75 9.52
N SER A 275 24.66 -24.52 8.39
CA SER A 275 24.50 -23.18 7.82
C SER A 275 23.63 -22.30 8.71
N ARG A 276 22.50 -22.82 9.19
CA ARG A 276 21.60 -22.11 10.13
C ARG A 276 22.28 -21.82 11.45
N LYS A 277 23.00 -22.79 12.05
CA LYS A 277 23.84 -22.57 13.25
C LYS A 277 24.81 -21.39 13.07
N LYS A 278 25.51 -21.34 11.93
CA LYS A 278 26.48 -20.28 11.64
C LYS A 278 25.81 -18.91 11.46
N ALA A 279 24.67 -18.87 10.77
CA ALA A 279 23.88 -17.65 10.58
C ALA A 279 23.40 -17.08 11.92
N ILE A 280 22.73 -17.90 12.74
CA ILE A 280 22.24 -17.49 14.07
C ILE A 280 23.40 -17.00 14.95
N ARG A 281 24.53 -17.71 14.97
CA ARG A 281 25.71 -17.29 15.73
C ARG A 281 26.22 -15.91 15.31
N HIS A 282 26.31 -15.66 14.00
CA HIS A 282 26.78 -14.36 13.50
C HIS A 282 25.79 -13.23 13.83
N SER A 283 24.49 -13.46 13.60
CA SER A 283 23.43 -12.52 13.92
C SER A 283 23.39 -12.17 15.41
N LEU A 284 23.47 -13.17 16.29
CA LEU A 284 23.47 -12.99 17.73
C LEU A 284 24.68 -12.19 18.22
N ARG A 285 25.89 -12.50 17.72
CA ARG A 285 27.10 -11.76 18.09
C ARG A 285 27.01 -10.30 17.66
N ASN A 286 26.67 -10.04 16.39
CA ASN A 286 26.55 -8.68 15.87
C ASN A 286 25.48 -7.87 16.63
N LEU A 287 24.35 -8.51 16.93
CA LEU A 287 23.29 -7.88 17.70
C LEU A 287 23.77 -7.54 19.12
N TYR A 288 24.39 -8.49 19.80
CA TYR A 288 24.89 -8.31 21.17
C TYR A 288 25.90 -7.17 21.28
N GLU A 289 26.84 -7.10 20.34
CA GLU A 289 27.82 -6.01 20.26
C GLU A 289 27.13 -4.65 20.10
N ARG A 290 26.12 -4.56 19.22
CA ARG A 290 25.40 -3.30 18.97
C ARG A 290 24.55 -2.84 20.15
N VAL A 291 23.82 -3.75 20.80
CA VAL A 291 23.03 -3.37 21.99
C VAL A 291 23.93 -3.08 23.20
N SER A 292 25.14 -3.65 23.24
CA SER A 292 26.14 -3.39 24.29
C SER A 292 26.91 -2.08 24.08
N ALA A 293 27.00 -1.58 22.85
CA ALA A 293 27.69 -0.33 22.53
C ALA A 293 26.91 0.95 22.92
N GLY A 294 25.66 0.79 23.40
CA GLY A 294 24.62 1.81 23.55
C GLY A 294 24.90 3.03 24.44
N VAL A 295 26.14 3.25 24.89
CA VAL A 295 26.54 4.45 25.65
C VAL A 295 27.61 5.28 24.92
N HIS A 296 28.29 4.71 23.92
CA HIS A 296 29.41 5.37 23.23
C HIS A 296 29.18 5.60 21.73
N ALA A 297 28.22 4.89 21.12
CA ALA A 297 27.81 5.09 19.73
C ALA A 297 26.63 6.06 19.66
N ASP A 298 26.64 6.96 18.68
CA ASP A 298 25.56 7.92 18.40
C ASP A 298 24.38 7.18 17.71
N VAL A 299 23.74 6.27 18.45
CA VAL A 299 22.67 5.40 17.96
C VAL A 299 21.38 6.20 17.84
N THR A 300 20.79 6.21 16.65
CA THR A 300 19.52 6.92 16.42
C THR A 300 18.33 6.16 17.05
N PRO A 301 17.22 6.86 17.38
CA PRO A 301 16.00 6.18 17.85
C PRO A 301 15.46 5.13 16.88
N GLU A 302 15.59 5.36 15.57
CA GLU A 302 15.20 4.41 14.53
C GLU A 302 16.08 3.16 14.51
N GLU A 303 17.39 3.35 14.67
CA GLU A 303 18.35 2.25 14.81
C GLU A 303 18.06 1.42 16.06
N ALA A 304 17.76 2.08 17.19
CA ALA A 304 17.43 1.41 18.44
C ALA A 304 16.13 0.60 18.35
N ARG A 305 15.09 1.13 17.69
CA ARG A 305 13.88 0.38 17.36
C ARG A 305 14.17 -0.86 16.50
N THR A 306 15.03 -0.70 15.50
CA THR A 306 15.45 -1.82 14.63
C THR A 306 16.20 -2.90 15.44
N LEU A 307 17.09 -2.49 16.35
CA LEU A 307 17.82 -3.42 17.22
C LEU A 307 16.87 -4.18 18.15
N PHE A 308 15.89 -3.50 18.74
CA PHE A 308 14.87 -4.14 19.57
C PHE A 308 14.06 -5.19 18.80
N ILE A 309 13.56 -4.85 17.60
CA ILE A 309 12.84 -5.81 16.74
C ILE A 309 13.73 -7.01 16.41
N LYS A 310 15.01 -6.78 16.07
CA LYS A 310 15.97 -7.86 15.80
C LYS A 310 16.21 -8.74 17.02
N THR A 311 16.30 -8.17 18.22
CA THR A 311 16.38 -8.96 19.46
C THR A 311 15.18 -9.87 19.59
N TYR A 312 13.98 -9.31 19.48
CA TYR A 312 12.76 -10.08 19.64
C TYR A 312 12.63 -11.21 18.60
N VAL A 313 12.83 -10.91 17.32
CA VAL A 313 12.75 -11.87 16.21
C VAL A 313 13.82 -12.96 16.33
N LEU A 314 15.07 -12.60 16.68
CA LEU A 314 16.17 -13.57 16.79
C LEU A 314 15.95 -14.54 17.96
N LEU A 315 15.52 -14.03 19.12
CA LEU A 315 15.19 -14.90 20.27
C LEU A 315 14.02 -15.82 19.93
N GLY A 316 13.03 -15.31 19.22
CA GLY A 316 11.95 -16.10 18.63
C GLY A 316 12.42 -17.22 17.72
N GLU A 317 13.30 -16.90 16.76
CA GLU A 317 13.90 -17.91 15.87
C GLU A 317 14.64 -19.00 16.66
N ILE A 318 15.38 -18.62 17.71
CA ILE A 318 16.14 -19.56 18.52
C ILE A 318 15.21 -20.47 19.33
N ILE A 319 14.17 -19.94 19.98
CA ILE A 319 13.27 -20.75 20.81
C ILE A 319 12.46 -21.74 19.96
N LEU A 320 12.08 -21.35 18.74
CA LEU A 320 11.39 -22.19 17.75
C LEU A 320 12.17 -23.47 17.39
N LEU A 321 13.51 -23.45 17.42
CA LEU A 321 14.33 -24.64 17.16
C LEU A 321 13.98 -25.82 18.08
N SER A 322 13.62 -25.54 19.33
CA SER A 322 13.18 -26.59 20.25
C SER A 322 11.83 -27.16 19.88
N HIS A 323 10.90 -26.33 19.40
CA HIS A 323 9.58 -26.76 18.98
C HIS A 323 9.68 -27.64 17.72
N GLU A 324 10.48 -27.23 16.74
CA GLU A 324 10.76 -28.01 15.52
C GLU A 324 11.29 -29.42 15.85
N LYS A 325 12.23 -29.51 16.80
CA LYS A 325 12.79 -30.81 17.24
C LYS A 325 11.76 -31.67 17.96
N THR A 326 10.97 -31.08 18.86
CA THR A 326 9.95 -31.81 19.65
C THR A 326 8.84 -32.36 18.75
N ASP A 327 8.47 -31.65 17.69
CA ASP A 327 7.50 -32.14 16.68
C ASP A 327 8.10 -33.21 15.75
N SER A 328 9.39 -33.13 15.43
CA SER A 328 10.08 -34.17 14.65
C SER A 328 10.30 -35.48 15.43
N GLU A 329 10.28 -35.42 16.77
CA GLU A 329 10.42 -36.56 17.67
C GLU A 329 9.08 -37.16 18.11
N LYS A 330 7.93 -36.55 17.77
CA LYS A 330 6.62 -37.20 17.92
C LYS A 330 6.56 -38.41 16.98
N PRO A 331 6.32 -39.63 17.47
CA PRO A 331 6.25 -40.80 16.61
C PRO A 331 5.10 -40.63 15.61
N SER A 332 5.42 -40.78 14.33
CA SER A 332 4.43 -40.96 13.27
C SER A 332 3.69 -42.28 13.50
N GLY A 333 2.62 -42.23 14.31
CA GLY A 333 1.66 -43.33 14.37
C GLY A 333 0.94 -43.48 15.70
N SER A 334 -0.34 -43.15 15.70
CA SER A 334 -1.36 -44.13 16.08
C SER A 334 -2.66 -43.79 15.35
N PRO A 335 -3.13 -44.64 14.42
CA PRO A 335 -4.47 -44.52 13.88
C PRO A 335 -5.48 -44.94 14.96
N ARG A 336 -6.50 -44.12 15.18
CA ARG A 336 -7.80 -44.57 15.65
C ARG A 336 -8.88 -43.94 14.80
#